data_AF-K1YD46-F1
#
_entry.id   AF-K1YD46-F1
#
_cell.length_a   1.000
_cell.length_b   1.000
_cell.length_c   1.000
_cell.angle_alpha   90.00
_cell.angle_beta   90.00
_cell.angle_gamma   90.00
#
_symmetry.space_group_name_H-M   'P 1'
#
loop_
_entity.id
_entity.type
_entity.pdbx_description
1 polymer ?
#
loop_
_entity_poly.entity_id
_entity_poly.type
_entity_poly.pdbx_seq_one_letter_code
_entity_poly.pdbx_strand_id
1 'polypeptide(L)'
;MPHLNKKQRLLIVEGNIGAGKSTFLKIIQENLACQVVFEPHEMWQNISGKGNLLDEFYKDKHRWSYTFQSYAFITRTLAQKKSAKENPHLTQVLERSVFSDKYCFAKNLYESGQMSDLEWTLYQEWFNWFFEDYVQKPDGFIYLRTTPQTCYNRLKKRNRSEEQEVPLSYLTQLHEKH
;
A
#
# COMPACT_ATOMS: atom_id res chain seq x y z
N MET A 1 15.57 31.83 -19.99
CA MET A 1 14.47 30.92 -20.40
C MET A 1 13.51 30.80 -19.23
N PRO A 2 12.20 30.99 -19.41
CA PRO A 2 11.27 30.92 -18.30
C PRO A 2 11.20 29.47 -17.80
N HIS A 3 11.46 29.26 -16.52
CA HIS A 3 11.22 27.99 -15.86
C HIS A 3 9.72 27.71 -15.93
N LEU A 4 9.29 26.89 -16.90
CA LEU A 4 7.97 26.28 -16.87
C LEU A 4 7.82 25.59 -15.52
N ASN A 5 6.95 26.14 -14.68
CA ASN A 5 6.65 25.63 -13.35
C ASN A 5 5.96 24.27 -13.52
N LYS A 6 6.76 23.23 -13.73
CA LYS A 6 6.28 21.91 -14.13
C LYS A 6 5.60 21.30 -12.91
N LYS A 7 4.26 21.26 -12.93
CA LYS A 7 3.44 20.63 -11.90
C LYS A 7 4.02 19.23 -11.61
N GLN A 8 4.30 18.96 -10.34
CA GLN A 8 4.74 17.65 -9.87
C GLN A 8 3.71 16.60 -10.30
N ARG A 9 4.17 15.59 -11.06
CA ARG A 9 3.35 14.44 -11.43
C ARG A 9 3.34 13.40 -10.32
N LEU A 10 2.22 12.75 -10.14
CA LEU A 10 2.01 11.67 -9.19
C LEU A 10 1.52 10.42 -9.92
N LEU A 11 2.38 9.40 -10.01
CA LEU A 11 2.06 8.10 -10.56
C LEU A 11 2.01 7.05 -9.46
N ILE A 12 1.15 6.05 -9.62
CA ILE A 12 0.96 4.99 -8.63
C ILE A 12 1.20 3.64 -9.29
N VAL A 13 2.07 2.83 -8.69
CA VAL A 13 2.30 1.44 -9.12
C VAL A 13 1.47 0.51 -8.24
N GLU A 14 0.42 -0.07 -8.83
CA GLU A 14 -0.47 -1.03 -8.19
C GLU A 14 -0.13 -2.47 -8.59
N GLY A 15 -0.63 -3.42 -7.80
CA GLY A 15 -0.35 -4.84 -8.00
C GLY A 15 -0.48 -5.65 -6.74
N ASN A 16 -0.78 -6.93 -6.89
CA ASN A 16 -0.93 -7.87 -5.78
C ASN A 16 0.37 -8.01 -4.95
N ILE A 17 0.27 -8.60 -3.75
CA ILE A 17 1.44 -8.99 -2.96
C ILE A 17 2.28 -9.97 -3.80
N GLY A 18 3.60 -9.78 -3.86
CA GLY A 18 4.47 -10.60 -4.72
C GLY A 18 4.43 -10.28 -6.23
N ALA A 19 3.70 -9.24 -6.67
CA ALA A 19 3.65 -8.86 -8.09
C ALA A 19 4.98 -8.33 -8.67
N GLY A 20 5.93 -7.95 -7.81
CA GLY A 20 7.23 -7.39 -8.22
C GLY A 20 7.28 -5.86 -8.25
N LYS A 21 6.34 -5.18 -7.57
CA LYS A 21 6.28 -3.71 -7.49
C LYS A 21 7.59 -3.09 -7.00
N SER A 22 8.09 -3.49 -5.83
CA SER A 22 9.33 -2.91 -5.28
C SER A 22 10.53 -3.18 -6.20
N THR A 23 10.58 -4.32 -6.89
CA THR A 23 11.63 -4.62 -7.89
C THR A 23 11.53 -3.68 -9.09
N PHE A 24 10.32 -3.51 -9.65
CA PHE A 24 10.06 -2.58 -10.75
C PHE A 24 10.42 -1.14 -10.36
N LEU A 25 10.02 -0.71 -9.16
CA LEU A 25 10.26 0.63 -8.66
C LEU A 25 11.74 0.93 -8.42
N LYS A 26 12.55 -0.05 -7.98
CA LYS A 26 14.01 0.11 -7.89
C LYS A 26 14.63 0.39 -9.27
N ILE A 27 14.23 -0.37 -10.29
CA ILE A 27 14.69 -0.14 -11.67
C ILE A 27 14.28 1.25 -12.14
N ILE A 28 13.04 1.66 -11.89
CA ILE A 28 12.56 3.01 -12.24
C ILE A 28 13.37 4.10 -11.54
N GLN A 29 13.66 3.94 -10.26
CA GLN A 29 14.46 4.90 -9.48
C GLN A 29 15.88 5.05 -10.00
N GLU A 30 16.50 3.95 -10.45
CA GLU A 30 17.87 3.95 -10.98
C GLU A 30 17.97 4.55 -12.39
N ASN A 31 16.90 4.45 -13.19
CA ASN A 31 16.94 4.80 -14.61
C ASN A 31 16.20 6.09 -14.97
N LEU A 32 15.32 6.60 -14.10
CA LEU A 32 14.50 7.80 -14.36
C LEU A 32 14.67 8.84 -13.24
N ALA A 33 14.68 10.11 -13.62
CA ALA A 33 14.68 11.24 -12.69
C ALA A 33 13.30 11.39 -12.01
N CYS A 34 13.04 10.54 -11.04
CA CYS A 34 11.82 10.52 -10.25
C CYS A 34 12.11 10.19 -8.78
N GLN A 35 11.18 10.53 -7.91
CA GLN A 35 11.21 10.14 -6.51
C GLN A 35 10.27 8.95 -6.32
N VAL A 36 10.82 7.83 -5.86
CA VAL A 36 10.04 6.65 -5.51
C VAL A 36 9.70 6.70 -4.02
N VAL A 37 8.44 6.41 -3.70
CA VAL A 37 7.97 6.22 -2.32
C VAL A 37 7.54 4.77 -2.16
N PHE A 38 8.36 3.97 -1.49
CA PHE A 38 8.06 2.57 -1.20
C PHE A 38 7.01 2.43 -0.09
N GLU A 39 6.39 1.27 0.02
CA GLU A 39 5.50 0.97 1.15
C GLU A 39 6.30 1.02 2.47
N PRO A 40 5.80 1.67 3.54
CA PRO A 40 6.54 1.86 4.80
C PRO A 40 6.49 0.60 5.69
N HIS A 41 6.86 -0.57 5.15
CA HIS A 41 6.81 -1.85 5.84
C HIS A 41 7.57 -1.87 7.16
N GLU A 42 8.72 -1.19 7.23
CA GLU A 42 9.52 -1.09 8.46
C GLU A 42 8.74 -0.46 9.61
N MET A 43 7.88 0.53 9.32
CA MET A 43 7.02 1.14 10.33
C MET A 43 5.97 0.15 10.83
N TRP A 44 5.49 -0.76 9.99
CA TRP A 44 4.51 -1.76 10.38
C TRP A 44 5.14 -2.93 11.12
N GLN A 45 6.42 -3.22 10.83
CA GLN A 45 7.19 -4.27 11.47
C GLN A 45 7.76 -3.87 12.83
N ASN A 46 7.89 -2.57 13.09
CA ASN A 46 8.43 -2.06 14.34
C ASN A 46 7.69 -0.81 14.83
N ILE A 47 6.72 -1.02 15.71
CA ILE A 47 5.97 0.05 16.37
C ILE A 47 6.79 0.60 17.54
N SER A 48 7.81 1.41 17.25
CA SER A 48 8.65 2.07 18.26
C SER A 48 9.22 1.11 19.32
N GLY A 49 9.62 -0.09 18.91
CA GLY A 49 10.15 -1.15 19.77
C GLY A 49 9.10 -1.92 20.56
N LYS A 50 7.81 -1.67 20.36
CA LYS A 50 6.72 -2.31 21.11
C LYS A 50 6.17 -3.58 20.48
N GLY A 51 6.34 -3.78 19.18
CA GLY A 51 5.86 -4.97 18.48
C GLY A 51 5.86 -4.84 16.97
N ASN A 52 5.49 -5.94 16.31
CA ASN A 52 5.36 -6.06 14.86
C ASN A 52 3.88 -6.17 14.49
N LEU A 53 3.26 -5.06 14.09
CA LEU A 53 1.84 -5.01 13.76
C LEU A 53 1.50 -5.83 12.51
N LEU A 54 2.43 -5.95 11.57
CA LEU A 54 2.25 -6.78 10.38
C LEU A 54 2.18 -8.27 10.74
N ASP A 55 3.01 -8.71 11.68
CA ASP A 55 3.01 -10.08 12.21
C ASP A 55 1.71 -10.38 12.98
N GLU A 56 1.33 -9.49 13.91
CA GLU A 56 0.05 -9.57 14.63
C GLU A 56 -1.14 -9.66 13.68
N PHE A 57 -1.15 -8.85 12.61
CA PHE A 57 -2.17 -8.89 11.57
C PHE A 57 -2.27 -10.26 10.89
N TYR A 58 -1.15 -10.89 10.52
CA TYR A 58 -1.21 -12.18 9.85
C TYR A 58 -1.59 -13.33 10.79
N LYS A 59 -1.21 -13.24 12.08
CA LYS A 59 -1.57 -14.23 13.12
C LYS A 59 -3.04 -14.19 13.50
N ASP A 60 -3.61 -13.01 13.67
CA ASP A 60 -5.03 -12.83 14.02
C ASP A 60 -5.64 -11.66 13.24
N LYS A 61 -6.07 -11.95 12.01
CA LYS A 61 -6.72 -10.96 11.14
C LYS A 61 -8.00 -10.43 11.77
N HIS A 62 -8.78 -11.24 12.48
CA HIS A 62 -10.04 -10.80 13.07
C HIS A 62 -9.80 -9.73 14.14
N ARG A 63 -8.73 -9.87 14.96
CA ARG A 63 -8.37 -8.88 15.97
C ARG A 63 -7.69 -7.63 15.39
N TRP A 64 -6.86 -7.80 14.37
CA TRP A 64 -5.88 -6.78 13.99
C TRP A 64 -6.13 -6.11 12.64
N SER A 65 -7.13 -6.54 11.85
CA SER A 65 -7.43 -5.96 10.53
C SER A 65 -7.70 -4.47 10.59
N TYR A 66 -8.63 -4.03 11.45
CA TYR A 66 -8.96 -2.61 11.57
C TYR A 66 -7.73 -1.77 11.97
N THR A 67 -7.00 -2.23 12.99
CA THR A 67 -5.79 -1.57 13.49
C THR A 67 -4.72 -1.44 12.41
N PHE A 68 -4.43 -2.55 11.71
CA PHE A 68 -3.40 -2.59 10.67
C PHE A 68 -3.78 -1.72 9.48
N GLN A 69 -5.02 -1.83 8.96
CA GLN A 69 -5.45 -1.04 7.80
C GLN A 69 -5.48 0.47 8.11
N SER A 70 -5.90 0.86 9.32
CA SER A 70 -5.88 2.26 9.76
C SER A 70 -4.45 2.80 9.83
N TYR A 71 -3.51 2.03 10.39
CA TYR A 71 -2.11 2.44 10.51
C TYR A 71 -1.39 2.48 9.15
N ALA A 72 -1.64 1.48 8.28
CA ALA A 72 -1.09 1.43 6.93
C ALA A 72 -1.52 2.65 6.10
N PHE A 73 -2.81 2.99 6.14
CA PHE A 73 -3.36 4.17 5.48
C PHE A 73 -2.69 5.47 5.94
N ILE A 74 -2.56 5.68 7.25
CA ILE A 74 -1.97 6.90 7.83
C ILE A 74 -0.48 6.99 7.45
N THR A 75 0.29 5.93 7.70
CA THR A 75 1.74 5.92 7.46
C THR A 75 2.07 6.10 5.97
N ARG A 76 1.28 5.53 5.06
CA ARG A 76 1.42 5.76 3.62
C ARG A 76 1.20 7.22 3.25
N THR A 77 0.14 7.84 3.77
CA THR A 77 -0.18 9.26 3.51
C THR A 77 0.92 10.18 4.05
N LEU A 78 1.48 9.87 5.23
CA LEU A 78 2.61 10.62 5.80
C LEU A 78 3.87 10.48 4.94
N ALA A 79 4.20 9.26 4.48
CA ALA A 79 5.35 9.02 3.62
C ALA A 79 5.25 9.79 2.28
N GLN A 80 4.07 9.77 1.65
CA GLN A 80 3.78 10.53 0.44
C GLN A 80 3.99 12.05 0.67
N LYS A 81 3.38 12.60 1.73
CA LYS A 81 3.51 14.04 2.03
C LYS A 81 4.95 14.46 2.34
N LYS A 82 5.68 13.62 3.08
CA LYS A 82 7.10 13.86 3.38
C LYS A 82 7.91 13.91 2.10
N SER A 83 7.74 12.91 1.24
CA SER A 83 8.37 12.84 -0.08
C SER A 83 8.08 14.09 -0.92
N ALA A 84 6.82 14.51 -1.00
CA ALA A 84 6.39 15.69 -1.75
C ALA A 84 7.07 16.99 -1.30
N LYS A 85 7.26 17.15 0.02
CA LYS A 85 7.92 18.32 0.59
C LYS A 85 9.43 18.33 0.33
N GLU A 86 10.08 17.17 0.38
CA GLU A 86 11.53 17.04 0.19
C GLU A 86 11.94 17.29 -1.26
N ASN A 87 11.12 16.87 -2.24
CA ASN A 87 11.43 17.04 -3.66
C ASN A 87 10.21 17.54 -4.46
N PRO A 88 9.81 18.83 -4.31
CA PRO A 88 8.58 19.36 -4.88
C PRO A 88 8.57 19.45 -6.42
N HIS A 89 9.71 19.27 -7.08
CA HIS A 89 9.85 19.41 -8.52
C HIS A 89 10.00 18.06 -9.26
N LEU A 90 10.24 16.96 -8.54
CA LEU A 90 10.41 15.64 -9.14
C LEU A 90 9.07 14.93 -9.25
N THR A 91 8.89 14.14 -10.32
CA THR A 91 7.74 13.23 -10.42
C THR A 91 7.81 12.21 -9.28
N GLN A 92 6.69 12.02 -8.57
CA GLN A 92 6.55 10.99 -7.56
C GLN A 92 5.97 9.72 -8.16
N VAL A 93 6.54 8.58 -7.78
CA VAL A 93 6.03 7.25 -8.10
C VAL A 93 5.83 6.48 -6.81
N LEU A 94 4.58 6.20 -6.46
CA LEU A 94 4.24 5.53 -5.20
C LEU A 94 4.12 4.01 -5.40
N GLU A 95 4.61 3.23 -4.44
CA GLU A 95 4.25 1.83 -4.29
C GLU A 95 2.89 1.74 -3.61
N ARG A 96 1.86 1.41 -4.39
CA ARG A 96 0.44 1.45 -4.00
C ARG A 96 -0.06 2.82 -3.54
N SER A 97 -1.34 2.83 -3.20
CA SER A 97 -2.07 4.00 -2.77
C SER A 97 -3.09 3.71 -1.70
N VAL A 98 -3.59 4.78 -1.08
CA VAL A 98 -4.75 4.75 -0.19
C VAL A 98 -6.00 4.17 -0.88
N PHE A 99 -6.09 4.23 -2.21
CA PHE A 99 -7.18 3.59 -2.96
C PHE A 99 -7.11 2.08 -2.79
N SER A 100 -5.93 1.48 -2.95
CA SER A 100 -5.75 0.04 -2.74
C SER A 100 -5.92 -0.37 -1.28
N ASP A 101 -5.51 0.49 -0.33
CA ASP A 101 -5.72 0.26 1.10
C ASP A 101 -7.22 0.10 1.41
N LYS A 102 -8.08 1.02 0.93
CA LYS A 102 -9.54 0.95 1.14
C LYS A 102 -10.23 -0.07 0.26
N TYR A 103 -10.11 0.05 -1.05
CA TYR A 103 -10.97 -0.66 -2.01
C TYR A 103 -10.51 -2.07 -2.30
N CYS A 104 -9.24 -2.40 -2.02
CA CYS A 104 -8.73 -3.76 -2.16
C CYS A 104 -8.54 -4.43 -0.79
N PHE A 105 -7.69 -3.89 0.09
CA PHE A 105 -7.31 -4.59 1.33
C PHE A 105 -8.41 -4.53 2.41
N ALA A 106 -8.78 -3.33 2.87
CA ALA A 106 -9.76 -3.16 3.93
C ALA A 106 -11.12 -3.73 3.52
N LYS A 107 -11.56 -3.45 2.28
CA LYS A 107 -12.79 -4.04 1.73
C LYS A 107 -12.75 -5.57 1.69
N ASN A 108 -11.62 -6.19 1.33
CA ASN A 108 -11.50 -7.65 1.36
C ASN A 108 -11.59 -8.21 2.79
N LEU A 109 -10.95 -7.53 3.74
CA LEU A 109 -10.98 -7.95 5.14
C LEU A 109 -12.39 -7.85 5.72
N TYR A 110 -13.13 -6.80 5.38
CA TYR A 110 -14.54 -6.68 5.71
C TYR A 110 -15.39 -7.80 5.09
N GLU A 111 -15.32 -7.99 3.77
CA GLU A 111 -16.12 -9.02 3.08
C GLU A 111 -15.76 -10.46 3.48
N SER A 112 -14.56 -10.68 4.03
CA SER A 112 -14.13 -11.98 4.57
C SER A 112 -14.37 -12.13 6.08
N GLY A 113 -15.14 -11.22 6.69
CA GLY A 113 -15.52 -11.27 8.11
C GLY A 113 -14.36 -11.02 9.08
N GLN A 114 -13.26 -10.41 8.62
CA GLN A 114 -12.10 -10.04 9.44
C GLN A 114 -12.22 -8.62 10.01
N MET A 115 -13.23 -7.85 9.58
CA MET A 115 -13.65 -6.61 10.22
C MET A 115 -15.16 -6.68 10.46
N SER A 116 -15.60 -6.21 11.62
CA SER A 116 -17.02 -6.04 11.91
C SER A 116 -17.64 -4.89 11.11
N ASP A 117 -18.98 -4.86 11.01
CA ASP A 117 -19.72 -3.75 10.39
C ASP A 117 -19.40 -2.40 11.03
N LEU A 118 -19.21 -2.38 12.36
CA LEU A 118 -18.85 -1.17 13.09
C LEU A 118 -17.45 -0.69 12.70
N GLU A 119 -16.46 -1.58 12.69
CA GLU A 119 -15.08 -1.24 12.30
C GLU A 119 -15.00 -0.79 10.83
N TRP A 120 -15.75 -1.44 9.93
CA TRP A 120 -15.80 -1.03 8.53
C TRP A 120 -16.46 0.33 8.35
N THR A 121 -17.54 0.61 9.10
CA THR A 121 -18.18 1.94 9.09
C THR A 121 -17.22 3.02 9.58
N LEU A 122 -16.56 2.79 10.72
CA LEU A 122 -15.54 3.71 11.26
C LEU A 122 -14.41 3.94 10.25
N TYR A 123 -13.84 2.87 9.68
CA TYR A 123 -12.77 2.98 8.70
C TYR A 123 -13.18 3.83 7.49
N GLN A 124 -14.41 3.67 7.00
CA GLN A 124 -14.92 4.46 5.88
C GLN A 124 -15.10 5.94 6.23
N GLU A 125 -15.62 6.27 7.41
CA GLU A 125 -15.77 7.65 7.89
C GLU A 125 -14.41 8.35 8.00
N TRP A 126 -13.45 7.71 8.67
CA TRP A 126 -12.08 8.21 8.79
C TRP A 126 -11.42 8.37 7.42
N PHE A 127 -11.56 7.38 6.55
CA PHE A 127 -11.02 7.47 5.20
C PHE A 127 -11.60 8.66 4.45
N ASN A 128 -12.92 8.84 4.46
CA ASN A 128 -13.57 9.91 3.70
C ASN A 128 -13.12 11.28 4.22
N TRP A 129 -13.10 11.46 5.54
CA TRP A 129 -12.62 12.70 6.16
C TRP A 129 -11.16 13.00 5.79
N PHE A 130 -10.27 12.01 5.88
CA PHE A 130 -8.87 12.21 5.51
C PHE A 130 -8.65 12.39 4.00
N PHE A 131 -9.44 11.69 3.18
CA PHE A 131 -9.23 11.62 1.74
C PHE A 131 -9.40 12.98 1.08
N GLU A 132 -10.44 13.72 1.46
CA GLU A 132 -10.76 15.02 0.87
C GLU A 132 -9.64 16.06 1.07
N ASP A 133 -9.04 16.11 2.25
CA ASP A 133 -8.08 17.16 2.61
C ASP A 133 -6.62 16.77 2.35
N TYR A 134 -6.31 15.48 2.29
CA TYR A 134 -4.92 15.02 2.41
C TYR A 134 -4.42 14.10 1.30
N VAL A 135 -5.30 13.62 0.44
CA VAL A 135 -4.92 12.70 -0.64
C VAL A 135 -4.89 13.45 -1.97
N GLN A 136 -3.70 13.57 -2.53
CA GLN A 136 -3.54 14.15 -3.87
C GLN A 136 -4.08 13.18 -4.92
N LYS A 137 -4.92 13.69 -5.83
CA LYS A 137 -5.40 12.92 -6.99
C LYS A 137 -4.19 12.53 -7.87
N PRO A 138 -3.98 11.23 -8.15
CA PRO A 138 -2.90 10.80 -9.03
C PRO A 138 -3.16 11.19 -10.48
N ASP A 139 -2.08 11.40 -11.23
CA ASP A 139 -2.11 11.63 -12.67
C ASP A 139 -2.24 10.31 -13.46
N GLY A 140 -1.94 9.17 -12.84
CA GLY A 140 -2.10 7.86 -13.46
C GLY A 140 -1.72 6.68 -12.59
N PHE A 141 -2.17 5.51 -13.01
CA PHE A 141 -1.88 4.22 -12.39
C PHE A 141 -1.11 3.32 -13.37
N ILE A 142 -0.17 2.56 -12.84
CA ILE A 142 0.57 1.50 -13.52
C ILE A 142 0.25 0.21 -12.79
N TYR A 143 -0.51 -0.69 -13.41
CA TYR A 143 -0.90 -1.95 -12.79
C TYR A 143 0.02 -3.09 -13.22
N LEU A 144 0.79 -3.62 -12.28
CA LEU A 144 1.61 -4.83 -12.49
C LEU A 144 0.74 -6.08 -12.33
N ARG A 145 0.00 -6.41 -13.39
CA ARG A 145 -0.88 -7.59 -13.40
C ARG A 145 -0.05 -8.88 -13.36
N THR A 146 -0.19 -9.64 -12.28
CA THR A 146 0.49 -10.93 -12.06
C THR A 146 -0.53 -11.93 -11.54
N THR A 147 -0.45 -13.19 -11.98
CA THR A 147 -1.39 -14.23 -11.53
C THR A 147 -1.20 -14.53 -10.04
N PRO A 148 -2.26 -14.92 -9.30
CA PRO A 148 -2.16 -15.31 -7.89
C PRO A 148 -1.11 -16.40 -7.65
N GLN A 149 -0.99 -17.37 -8.56
CA GLN A 149 -0.01 -18.45 -8.44
C GLN A 149 1.43 -17.94 -8.53
N THR A 150 1.72 -17.04 -9.47
CA THR A 150 3.05 -16.43 -9.57
C THR A 150 3.36 -15.56 -8.35
N CYS A 151 2.38 -14.78 -7.88
CA CYS A 151 2.48 -14.01 -6.64
C CYS A 151 2.79 -14.89 -5.43
N TYR A 152 2.07 -16.00 -5.26
CA TYR A 152 2.27 -16.98 -4.19
C TYR A 152 3.68 -17.56 -4.22
N ASN A 153 4.13 -18.03 -5.39
CA ASN A 153 5.46 -18.60 -5.55
C ASN A 153 6.57 -17.57 -5.23
N ARG A 154 6.39 -16.31 -5.62
CA ARG A 154 7.33 -15.23 -5.30
C ARG A 154 7.31 -14.86 -3.82
N LEU A 155 6.14 -14.87 -3.20
CA LEU A 155 5.96 -14.62 -1.77
C LEU A 155 6.70 -15.68 -0.94
N LYS A 156 6.53 -16.97 -1.29
CA LYS A 156 7.29 -18.06 -0.67
C LYS A 156 8.80 -17.92 -0.84
N LYS A 157 9.27 -17.49 -2.01
CA LYS A 157 10.71 -17.23 -2.25
C LYS A 157 11.25 -16.03 -1.45
N ARG A 158 10.44 -14.98 -1.25
CA ARG A 158 10.81 -13.79 -0.47
C ARG A 158 11.03 -14.12 1.01
N ASN A 159 10.37 -15.16 1.50
CA ASN A 159 10.59 -15.76 2.82
C ASN A 159 10.54 -14.78 4.00
N ARG A 160 9.65 -13.78 3.93
CA ARG A 160 9.35 -12.91 5.06
C ARG A 160 8.51 -13.71 6.07
N SER A 161 8.97 -13.78 7.32
CA SER A 161 8.37 -14.58 8.41
C SER A 161 6.86 -14.39 8.52
N GLU A 162 6.42 -13.13 8.54
CA GLU A 162 5.04 -12.71 8.77
C GLU A 162 4.10 -13.16 7.64
N GLU A 163 4.62 -13.36 6.43
CA GLU A 163 3.82 -13.65 5.25
C GLU A 163 3.78 -15.15 4.91
N GLN A 164 4.55 -16.01 5.60
CA GLN A 164 4.67 -17.41 5.22
C GLN A 164 3.33 -18.15 5.18
N GLU A 165 2.38 -17.75 6.03
CA GLU A 165 1.07 -18.40 6.16
C GLU A 165 0.00 -17.77 5.24
N VAL A 166 0.36 -16.81 4.39
CA VAL A 166 -0.60 -16.21 3.46
C VAL A 166 -1.08 -17.27 2.45
N PRO A 167 -2.40 -17.61 2.45
CA PRO A 167 -2.92 -18.64 1.57
C PRO A 167 -3.09 -18.12 0.14
N LEU A 168 -3.02 -19.01 -0.84
CA LEU A 168 -3.26 -18.67 -2.25
C LEU A 168 -4.66 -18.07 -2.44
N SER A 169 -5.66 -18.56 -1.72
CA SER A 169 -7.03 -18.04 -1.77
C SER A 169 -7.11 -16.54 -1.45
N TYR A 170 -6.35 -16.07 -0.46
CA TYR A 170 -6.27 -14.65 -0.13
C TYR A 170 -5.68 -13.84 -1.29
N LEU A 171 -4.62 -14.34 -1.93
CA LEU A 171 -4.04 -13.69 -3.10
C LEU A 171 -5.00 -13.68 -4.30
N THR A 172 -5.81 -14.71 -4.47
CA THR A 172 -6.87 -14.75 -5.50
C THR A 172 -7.93 -13.69 -5.24
N GLN A 173 -8.42 -13.57 -4.02
CA GLN A 173 -9.40 -12.52 -3.66
C GLN A 173 -8.84 -11.11 -3.90
N LEU A 174 -7.58 -10.88 -3.54
CA LEU A 174 -6.93 -9.59 -3.83
C LEU A 174 -6.78 -9.35 -5.33
N HIS A 175 -6.53 -10.38 -6.14
CA HIS A 175 -6.42 -10.25 -7.58
C HIS A 175 -7.72 -9.81 -8.24
N GLU A 176 -8.86 -10.26 -7.74
CA GLU A 176 -10.18 -9.88 -8.26
C GLU A 176 -10.55 -8.42 -7.93
N LYS A 177 -9.89 -7.83 -6.93
CA LYS A 177 -10.13 -6.44 -6.49
C LYS A 177 -9.14 -5.41 -7.03
N HIS A 178 -8.00 -5.86 -7.57
CA HIS A 178 -6.95 -5.02 -8.18
C HIS A 178 -7.20 -4.85 -9.68
#